data_AF-A0A839XZ20-F1
#
_entry.id   AF-A0A839XZ20-F1
#
_cell.length_a   1.000
_cell.length_b   1.000
_cell.length_c   1.000
_cell.angle_alpha   90.00
_cell.angle_beta   90.00
_cell.angle_gamma   90.00
#
_symmetry.space_group_name_H-M   'P 1'
#
loop_
_entity.id
_entity.type
_entity.pdbx_description
1 polymer ?
#
loop_
_entity_poly.entity_id
_entity_poly.type
_entity_poly.pdbx_seq_one_letter_code
_entity_poly.pdbx_strand_id
1 'polypeptide(L)'
;MVLFAGMHVYWELGGTVGFGDAEKTTPEVGSIATVAFSAAILVAFSTGLGLLVLSMFPGQRRPPPWVMTTYSATASIVLCARGMSGLIDTWLRETGLAEGGISGLTYHQIYGVADPNVETLWASHLMDSNFLAGGILFGLLFMTRERMRTDPRKAQGPLRRLTYRKPRATKARR
;
A
#
# COMPACT_ATOMS: atom_id res chain seq x y z
N MET A 1 -7.21 4.78 7.34
CA MET A 1 -7.26 4.17 5.99
C MET A 1 -8.44 4.64 5.17
N VAL A 2 -9.70 4.53 5.63
CA VAL A 2 -10.86 5.01 4.84
C VAL A 2 -10.78 6.52 4.56
N LEU A 3 -10.49 7.34 5.58
CA LEU A 3 -10.29 8.78 5.41
C LEU A 3 -9.15 9.09 4.42
N PHE A 4 -8.01 8.43 4.58
CA PHE A 4 -6.87 8.58 3.68
C PHE A 4 -7.23 8.20 2.23
N ALA A 5 -7.86 7.04 2.02
CA ALA A 5 -8.28 6.61 0.69
C ALA A 5 -9.31 7.56 0.06
N GLY A 6 -10.30 8.03 0.83
CA GLY A 6 -11.27 9.01 0.36
C GLY A 6 -10.65 10.35 0.00
N MET A 7 -9.73 10.85 0.84
CA MET A 7 -8.97 12.07 0.58
C MET A 7 -8.09 11.93 -0.66
N HIS A 8 -7.49 10.76 -0.85
CA HIS A 8 -6.65 10.49 -2.00
C HIS A 8 -7.44 10.46 -3.30
N VAL A 9 -8.62 9.82 -3.30
CA VAL A 9 -9.56 9.88 -4.44
C VAL A 9 -9.97 11.33 -4.71
N TYR A 10 -10.26 12.12 -3.68
CA TYR A 10 -10.59 13.54 -3.85
C TYR A 10 -9.45 14.34 -4.52
N TRP A 11 -8.19 14.13 -4.10
CA TRP A 11 -7.03 14.77 -4.71
C TRP A 11 -6.74 14.30 -6.14
N GLU A 12 -6.92 13.00 -6.43
CA GLU A 12 -6.79 12.47 -7.81
C GLU A 12 -7.89 13.00 -8.75
N LEU A 13 -9.02 13.45 -8.21
CA LEU A 13 -10.09 14.13 -8.95
C LEU A 13 -9.86 15.65 -9.07
N GLY A 14 -8.71 16.16 -8.65
CA GLY A 14 -8.34 17.58 -8.75
C GLY A 14 -8.76 18.42 -7.55
N GLY A 15 -9.17 17.80 -6.44
CA GLY A 15 -9.43 18.50 -5.19
C GLY A 15 -8.15 19.07 -4.56
N THR A 16 -8.23 20.21 -3.88
CA THR A 16 -7.06 20.91 -3.31
C THR A 16 -7.14 21.13 -1.80
N VAL A 17 -8.22 20.69 -1.14
CA VAL A 17 -8.35 20.81 0.33
C VAL A 17 -7.14 20.19 1.03
N GLY A 18 -6.51 20.96 1.92
CA GLY A 18 -5.33 20.54 2.68
C GLY A 18 -4.01 20.68 1.92
N PHE A 19 -4.00 21.26 0.72
CA PHE A 19 -2.84 21.48 -0.14
C PHE A 19 -2.52 22.98 -0.30
N GLY A 20 -2.47 23.72 0.80
CA GLY A 20 -1.98 25.11 0.85
C GLY A 20 -2.49 26.00 -0.29
N ASP A 21 -1.56 26.52 -1.08
CA ASP A 21 -1.78 27.39 -2.24
C ASP A 21 -1.80 26.65 -3.60
N ALA A 22 -1.84 25.32 -3.60
CA ALA A 22 -1.91 24.56 -4.85
C ALA A 22 -3.24 24.81 -5.58
N GLU A 23 -3.15 25.18 -6.86
CA GLU A 23 -4.30 25.33 -7.74
C GLU A 23 -4.81 23.97 -8.24
N LYS A 24 -3.91 22.98 -8.29
CA LYS A 24 -4.20 21.59 -8.66
C LYS A 24 -3.28 20.64 -7.90
N THR A 25 -3.73 19.40 -7.75
CA THR A 25 -2.96 18.30 -7.12
C THR A 25 -2.60 17.20 -8.10
N THR A 26 -3.10 17.31 -9.34
CA THR A 26 -2.79 16.41 -10.43
C THR A 26 -1.89 17.13 -11.43
N PRO A 27 -0.75 16.54 -11.80
CA PRO A 27 0.13 17.15 -12.76
C PRO A 27 -0.57 17.30 -14.11
N GLU A 28 -0.25 18.36 -14.86
CA GLU A 28 -0.67 18.48 -16.25
C GLU A 28 0.04 17.41 -17.09
N VAL A 29 -0.71 16.39 -17.48
CA VAL A 29 -0.15 15.21 -18.15
C VAL A 29 -0.24 15.34 -19.67
N GLY A 30 0.91 15.55 -20.31
CA GLY A 30 1.05 15.37 -21.76
C GLY A 30 1.37 13.92 -22.18
N SER A 31 1.59 13.00 -21.23
CA SER A 31 2.12 11.65 -21.50
C SER A 31 1.18 10.53 -21.02
N ILE A 32 0.96 9.54 -21.89
CA ILE A 32 0.20 8.31 -21.63
C ILE A 32 0.74 7.55 -20.41
N ALA A 33 2.05 7.61 -20.15
CA ALA A 33 2.68 6.92 -19.03
C ALA A 33 2.16 7.42 -17.68
N THR A 34 1.97 8.74 -17.54
CA THR A 34 1.48 9.34 -16.30
C THR A 34 0.00 9.03 -16.08
N VAL A 35 -0.81 9.07 -17.14
CA VAL A 35 -2.23 8.65 -17.10
C VAL A 35 -2.36 7.19 -16.68
N ALA A 36 -1.56 6.30 -17.27
CA ALA A 36 -1.57 4.88 -16.92
C ALA A 36 -1.16 4.65 -15.45
N PHE A 37 -0.19 5.42 -14.95
CA PHE A 37 0.25 5.35 -13.57
C PHE A 37 -0.82 5.82 -12.58
N SER A 38 -1.45 6.98 -12.82
CA SER A 38 -2.57 7.47 -12.00
C SER A 38 -3.74 6.48 -12.01
N ALA A 39 -4.10 5.94 -13.17
CA ALA A 39 -5.13 4.91 -13.28
C ALA A 39 -4.77 3.65 -12.47
N ALA A 40 -3.52 3.19 -12.53
CA ALA A 40 -3.06 2.04 -11.76
C ALA A 40 -3.16 2.29 -10.24
N ILE A 41 -2.78 3.49 -9.77
CA ILE A 41 -2.92 3.88 -8.36
C ILE A 41 -4.39 3.88 -7.95
N LEU A 42 -5.28 4.51 -8.74
CA LEU A 42 -6.70 4.58 -8.47
C LEU A 42 -7.35 3.18 -8.39
N VAL A 43 -6.99 2.28 -9.32
CA VAL A 43 -7.45 0.89 -9.32
C VAL A 43 -6.94 0.14 -8.08
N ALA A 44 -5.67 0.31 -7.73
CA ALA A 44 -5.09 -0.33 -6.55
C ALA A 44 -5.77 0.12 -5.25
N PHE A 45 -6.07 1.40 -5.10
CA PHE A 45 -6.82 1.95 -3.97
C PHE A 45 -8.26 1.45 -3.93
N SER A 46 -8.97 1.50 -5.06
CA SER A 46 -10.36 1.04 -5.16
C SER A 46 -10.48 -0.44 -4.82
N THR A 47 -9.53 -1.25 -5.30
CA THR A 47 -9.43 -2.68 -4.98
C THR A 47 -9.17 -2.89 -3.49
N GLY A 48 -8.26 -2.11 -2.89
CA GLY A 48 -7.96 -2.18 -1.47
C GLY A 48 -9.14 -1.83 -0.58
N LEU A 49 -9.85 -0.74 -0.92
CA LEU A 49 -11.07 -0.35 -0.23
C LEU A 49 -12.13 -1.43 -0.36
N GLY A 50 -12.32 -2.00 -1.55
CA GLY A 50 -13.23 -3.11 -1.78
C GLY A 50 -12.91 -4.31 -0.90
N LEU A 51 -11.64 -4.75 -0.87
CA LEU A 51 -11.18 -5.87 -0.03
C LEU A 51 -11.38 -5.57 1.47
N LEU A 52 -11.11 -4.34 1.91
CA LEU A 52 -11.31 -3.93 3.29
C LEU A 52 -12.80 -3.96 3.66
N VAL A 53 -13.66 -3.39 2.83
CA VAL A 53 -15.11 -3.39 3.00
C VAL A 53 -15.65 -4.84 3.01
N LEU A 54 -15.24 -5.68 2.06
CA LEU A 54 -15.58 -7.12 2.04
C LEU A 54 -15.14 -7.84 3.31
N SER A 55 -14.00 -7.46 3.90
CA SER A 55 -13.51 -8.07 5.14
C SER A 55 -14.33 -7.69 6.38
N MET A 56 -15.07 -6.56 6.33
CA MET A 56 -15.91 -6.06 7.42
C MET A 56 -17.30 -6.72 7.46
N PHE A 57 -17.72 -7.43 6.43
CA PHE A 57 -19.02 -8.11 6.38
C PHE A 57 -18.90 -9.60 6.75
N PRO A 58 -19.21 -10.00 8.00
CA PRO A 58 -18.94 -11.35 8.51
C PRO A 58 -19.77 -12.47 7.86
N GLY A 59 -20.75 -12.16 7.02
CA GLY A 59 -21.63 -13.13 6.34
C GLY A 59 -21.36 -13.34 4.85
N GLN A 60 -20.46 -12.58 4.22
CA GLN A 60 -20.15 -12.72 2.79
C GLN A 60 -18.83 -13.47 2.55
N ARG A 61 -18.69 -14.02 1.35
CA ARG A 61 -17.52 -14.81 0.91
C ARG A 61 -16.24 -13.99 1.10
N ARG A 62 -15.45 -14.35 2.10
CA ARG A 62 -14.12 -13.77 2.30
C ARG A 62 -13.26 -14.04 1.06
N PRO A 63 -12.44 -13.08 0.62
CA PRO A 63 -11.52 -13.30 -0.49
C PRO A 63 -10.56 -14.44 -0.16
N PRO A 64 -10.21 -15.29 -1.14
CA PRO A 64 -9.33 -16.43 -0.88
C PRO A 64 -7.94 -15.96 -0.43
N PRO A 65 -7.22 -16.75 0.39
CA PRO A 65 -5.95 -16.32 0.99
C PRO A 65 -4.90 -15.86 -0.02
N TRP A 66 -4.84 -16.50 -1.19
CA TRP A 66 -3.89 -16.13 -2.25
C TRP A 66 -4.16 -14.73 -2.80
N VAL A 67 -5.43 -14.31 -2.96
CA VAL A 67 -5.78 -12.94 -3.41
C VAL A 67 -5.25 -11.93 -2.40
N MET A 68 -5.48 -12.20 -1.12
CA MET A 68 -5.06 -11.31 -0.03
C MET A 68 -3.53 -11.22 0.08
N THR A 69 -2.81 -12.33 -0.13
CA THR A 69 -1.34 -12.35 -0.16
C THR A 69 -0.79 -11.59 -1.37
N THR A 70 -1.26 -11.89 -2.58
CA THR A 70 -0.82 -11.22 -3.82
C THR A 70 -1.10 -9.72 -3.74
N TYR A 71 -2.31 -9.33 -3.32
CA TYR A 71 -2.65 -7.93 -3.14
C TYR A 71 -1.73 -7.23 -2.14
N SER A 72 -1.44 -7.86 -0.99
CA SER A 72 -0.55 -7.25 0.02
C SER A 72 0.87 -7.07 -0.51
N ALA A 73 1.39 -8.04 -1.28
CA ALA A 73 2.71 -7.93 -1.90
C ALA A 73 2.75 -6.80 -2.95
N THR A 74 1.78 -6.79 -3.87
CA THR A 74 1.70 -5.76 -4.92
C THR A 74 1.50 -4.36 -4.32
N ALA A 75 0.58 -4.20 -3.37
CA ALA A 75 0.35 -2.93 -2.69
C ALA A 75 1.61 -2.46 -1.95
N SER A 76 2.34 -3.37 -1.29
CA SER A 76 3.61 -3.02 -0.63
C SER A 76 4.61 -2.41 -1.61
N ILE A 77 4.86 -3.09 -2.73
CA ILE A 77 5.84 -2.64 -3.74
C ILE A 77 5.42 -1.30 -4.33
N VAL A 78 4.17 -1.19 -4.79
CA VAL A 78 3.67 0.01 -5.49
C VAL A 78 3.65 1.23 -4.56
N LEU A 79 3.13 1.08 -3.34
CA LEU A 79 3.01 2.20 -2.40
C LEU A 79 4.39 2.66 -1.89
N CYS A 80 5.31 1.72 -1.61
CA CYS A 80 6.69 2.07 -1.26
C CYS A 80 7.40 2.77 -2.42
N ALA A 81 7.29 2.25 -3.65
CA ALA A 81 7.92 2.86 -4.82
C ALA A 81 7.37 4.28 -5.06
N ARG A 82 6.05 4.48 -4.99
CA ARG A 82 5.41 5.80 -5.11
C ARG A 82 5.86 6.76 -4.01
N GLY A 83 5.74 6.36 -2.75
CA GLY A 83 6.10 7.21 -1.61
C GLY A 83 7.58 7.58 -1.62
N MET A 84 8.49 6.62 -1.86
CA MET A 84 9.92 6.92 -1.96
C MET A 84 10.23 7.80 -3.18
N SER A 85 9.64 7.52 -4.33
CA SER A 85 9.86 8.34 -5.53
C SER A 85 9.42 9.78 -5.31
N GLY A 86 8.27 10.02 -4.66
CA GLY A 86 7.78 11.37 -4.37
C GLY A 86 8.65 12.13 -3.37
N LEU A 87 9.11 11.46 -2.30
CA LEU A 87 10.06 12.04 -1.35
C LEU A 87 11.38 12.42 -2.01
N ILE A 88 11.95 11.55 -2.85
CA ILE A 88 13.21 11.83 -3.54
C ILE A 88 13.01 12.94 -4.58
N ASP A 89 11.89 12.92 -5.33
CA ASP A 89 11.57 13.95 -6.32
C ASP A 89 11.45 15.33 -5.66
N THR A 90 10.74 15.42 -4.54
CA THR A 90 10.59 16.67 -3.77
C THR A 90 11.94 17.14 -3.23
N TRP A 91 12.73 16.24 -2.65
CA TRP A 91 14.06 16.57 -2.12
C TRP A 91 15.03 17.08 -3.21
N LEU A 92 15.01 16.48 -4.40
CA LEU A 92 15.84 16.93 -5.54
C LEU A 92 15.49 18.35 -6.00
N ARG A 93 14.21 18.72 -5.92
CA ARG A 93 13.73 20.07 -6.26
C ARG A 93 14.11 21.08 -5.19
N GLU A 94 13.88 20.75 -3.92
CA GLU A 94 14.20 21.64 -2.79
C GLU A 94 15.69 21.94 -2.67
N THR A 95 16.54 20.96 -2.99
CA THR A 95 18.00 21.15 -2.99
C THR A 95 18.55 21.84 -4.24
N GLY A 96 17.72 22.05 -5.26
CA GLY A 96 18.14 22.59 -6.56
C GLY A 96 19.05 21.64 -7.35
N LEU A 97 19.20 20.38 -6.93
CA LEU A 97 20.02 19.39 -7.64
C LEU A 97 19.40 19.00 -9.00
N ALA A 98 18.07 19.00 -9.08
CA ALA A 98 17.34 18.86 -10.33
C ALA A 98 16.04 19.66 -10.24
N GLU A 99 15.93 20.77 -10.99
CA GLU A 99 14.72 21.61 -11.06
C GLU A 99 13.47 20.79 -11.46
N GLY A 100 13.68 19.73 -12.24
CA GLY A 100 12.66 18.79 -12.70
C GLY A 100 12.37 17.62 -11.74
N GLY A 101 13.19 17.39 -10.71
CA GLY A 101 13.17 16.13 -9.94
C GLY A 101 13.45 14.89 -10.80
N ILE A 102 13.04 13.72 -10.33
CA ILE A 102 13.07 12.45 -11.08
C ILE A 102 12.02 12.46 -12.20
N SER A 103 10.88 13.09 -11.93
CA SER A 103 9.72 13.16 -12.83
C SER A 103 9.92 14.07 -14.03
N GLY A 104 10.90 14.98 -13.98
CA GLY A 104 11.15 16.01 -14.99
C GLY A 104 10.11 17.14 -15.01
N LEU A 105 9.11 17.10 -14.12
CA LEU A 105 8.05 18.12 -14.04
C LEU A 105 8.55 19.36 -13.28
N THR A 106 7.90 20.51 -13.36
CA THR A 106 8.16 21.66 -12.46
C THR A 106 7.08 21.77 -11.39
N TYR A 107 7.29 22.57 -10.34
CA TYR A 107 6.24 22.85 -9.36
C TYR A 107 4.98 23.44 -10.01
N HIS A 108 5.15 24.32 -11.01
CA HIS A 108 4.03 24.85 -11.78
C HIS A 108 3.24 23.75 -12.50
N GLN A 109 3.93 22.75 -13.06
CA GLN A 109 3.25 21.64 -13.72
C GLN A 109 2.52 20.71 -12.74
N ILE A 110 3.04 20.55 -11.52
CA ILE A 110 2.47 19.69 -10.48
C ILE A 110 1.34 20.39 -9.73
N TYR A 111 1.59 21.60 -9.20
CA TYR A 111 0.71 22.32 -8.28
C TYR A 111 -0.04 23.50 -8.92
N GLY A 112 0.31 23.88 -10.16
CA GLY A 112 -0.21 25.09 -10.81
C GLY A 112 0.49 26.38 -10.37
N VAL A 113 1.38 26.32 -9.39
CA VAL A 113 2.11 27.48 -8.86
C VAL A 113 3.62 27.28 -9.00
N ALA A 114 4.34 28.34 -9.35
CA ALA A 114 5.79 28.28 -9.55
C ALA A 114 6.55 28.07 -8.22
N ASP A 115 6.12 28.79 -7.18
CA ASP A 115 6.75 28.81 -5.85
C ASP A 115 5.72 28.38 -4.79
N PRO A 116 5.46 27.07 -4.62
CA PRO A 116 4.50 26.58 -3.64
C PRO A 116 4.92 26.97 -2.23
N ASN A 117 3.95 27.36 -1.41
CA ASN A 117 4.22 27.72 -0.04
C ASN A 117 4.65 26.51 0.82
N VAL A 118 5.12 26.79 2.04
CA VAL A 118 5.59 25.77 2.99
C VAL A 118 4.49 24.76 3.34
N GLU A 119 3.22 25.16 3.39
CA GLU A 119 2.10 24.25 3.66
C GLU A 119 1.89 23.24 2.54
N THR A 120 1.96 23.67 1.27
CA THR A 120 1.86 22.81 0.09
C THR A 120 2.99 21.78 0.06
N LEU A 121 4.22 22.20 0.36
CA LEU A 121 5.37 21.30 0.45
C LEU A 121 5.19 20.28 1.59
N TRP A 122 4.77 20.72 2.78
CA TRP A 122 4.49 19.81 3.90
C TRP A 122 3.37 18.82 3.59
N ALA A 123 2.30 19.27 2.94
CA ALA A 123 1.20 18.41 2.51
C ALA A 123 1.69 17.32 1.54
N SER A 124 2.58 17.69 0.60
CA SER A 124 3.22 16.74 -0.31
C SER A 124 4.08 15.71 0.43
N HIS A 125 4.97 16.16 1.32
CA HIS A 125 5.81 15.27 2.15
C HIS A 125 4.97 14.30 2.98
N LEU A 126 3.89 14.79 3.59
CA LEU A 126 2.97 13.97 4.37
C LEU A 126 2.24 12.94 3.52
N MET A 127 1.82 13.32 2.31
CA MET A 127 1.18 12.41 1.35
C MET A 127 2.13 11.26 0.99
N ASP A 128 3.35 11.57 0.57
CA ASP A 128 4.34 10.58 0.14
C ASP A 128 4.84 9.70 1.31
N SER A 129 5.00 10.29 2.49
CA SER A 129 5.31 9.55 3.71
C SER A 129 4.20 8.57 4.07
N ASN A 130 2.93 8.96 3.92
CA ASN A 130 1.82 8.07 4.21
C ASN A 130 1.73 6.91 3.21
N PHE A 131 2.05 7.16 1.94
CA PHE A 131 2.22 6.10 0.95
C PHE A 131 3.29 5.09 1.36
N LEU A 132 4.47 5.58 1.73
CA LEU A 132 5.58 4.73 2.17
C LEU A 132 5.20 3.93 3.42
N ALA A 133 4.58 4.56 4.42
CA ALA A 133 4.10 3.90 5.62
C ALA A 133 3.06 2.81 5.30
N GLY A 134 2.12 3.10 4.40
CA GLY A 134 1.14 2.13 3.91
C GLY A 134 1.81 0.94 3.22
N GLY A 135 2.79 1.18 2.35
CA GLY A 135 3.55 0.13 1.67
C GLY A 135 4.32 -0.77 2.63
N ILE A 136 4.93 -0.20 3.66
CA ILE A 136 5.60 -0.95 4.74
C ILE A 136 4.60 -1.83 5.49
N LEU A 137 3.45 -1.28 5.88
CA LEU A 137 2.41 -2.04 6.59
C LEU A 137 1.88 -3.22 5.77
N PHE A 138 1.63 -3.04 4.47
CA PHE A 138 1.23 -4.13 3.59
C PHE A 138 2.34 -5.18 3.41
N GLY A 139 3.60 -4.76 3.38
CA GLY A 139 4.76 -5.65 3.35
C GLY A 139 4.86 -6.51 4.60
N LEU A 140 4.68 -5.91 5.78
CA LEU A 140 4.64 -6.63 7.06
C LEU A 140 3.47 -7.62 7.10
N LEU A 141 2.30 -7.25 6.59
CA LEU A 141 1.13 -8.14 6.49
C LEU A 141 1.41 -9.34 5.57
N PHE A 142 2.03 -9.10 4.41
CA PHE A 142 2.47 -10.15 3.49
C PHE A 142 3.45 -11.11 4.17
N MET A 143 4.52 -10.59 4.78
CA MET A 143 5.53 -11.41 5.47
C MET A 143 4.91 -12.25 6.61
N THR A 144 4.00 -11.68 7.37
CA THR A 144 3.31 -12.37 8.48
C THR A 144 2.45 -13.52 7.95
N ARG A 145 1.76 -13.33 6.82
CA ARG A 145 0.95 -14.37 6.19
C ARG A 145 1.79 -15.48 5.57
N GLU A 146 2.87 -15.14 4.87
CA GLU A 146 3.77 -16.13 4.28
C GLU A 146 4.47 -16.98 5.36
N ARG A 147 4.87 -16.37 6.48
CA ARG A 147 5.37 -17.11 7.65
C ARG A 147 4.34 -18.10 8.19
N MET A 148 3.07 -17.72 8.29
CA MET A 148 2.01 -18.64 8.75
C MET A 148 1.75 -19.79 7.77
N ARG A 149 1.89 -19.54 6.46
CA ARG A 149 1.73 -20.56 5.42
C ARG A 149 2.89 -21.56 5.42
N THR A 150 4.10 -21.08 5.70
CA THR A 150 5.34 -21.87 5.59
C THR A 150 5.74 -22.59 6.88
N ASP A 151 5.17 -22.24 8.05
CA ASP A 151 5.48 -22.90 9.32
C ASP A 151 4.93 -24.34 9.39
N PRO A 152 5.79 -25.38 9.30
CA PRO A 152 5.37 -26.78 9.31
C PRO A 152 4.79 -27.21 10.66
N ARG A 153 5.06 -26.45 11.74
CA ARG A 153 4.61 -26.79 13.11
C ARG A 153 3.10 -26.61 13.30
N LYS A 154 2.44 -25.80 12.46
CA LYS A 154 0.97 -25.63 12.47
C LYS A 154 0.25 -26.57 11.51
N ALA A 155 0.91 -27.04 10.45
CA ALA A 155 0.37 -28.06 9.54
C ALA A 155 0.25 -29.44 10.20
N GLN A 156 1.08 -29.71 11.23
CA GLN A 156 0.95 -30.87 12.10
C GLN A 156 0.08 -30.51 13.31
N GLY A 157 -1.24 -30.49 13.13
CA GLY A 157 -2.17 -30.37 14.25
C GLY A 157 -1.91 -31.42 15.35
N PRO A 158 -2.40 -31.19 16.59
CA PRO A 158 -2.13 -32.05 17.76
C PRO A 158 -2.53 -33.52 17.61
N LEU A 159 -3.27 -33.87 16.55
CA LEU A 159 -3.76 -35.21 16.23
C LEU A 159 -2.65 -36.24 15.94
N ARG A 160 -1.41 -35.83 15.61
CA ARG A 160 -0.31 -36.78 15.39
C ARG A 160 0.42 -37.22 16.67
N ARG A 161 0.15 -36.59 17.82
CA ARG A 161 0.70 -37.03 19.13
C ARG A 161 -0.14 -38.10 19.82
N LEU A 162 -1.36 -38.38 19.35
CA LEU A 162 -2.25 -39.36 19.97
C LEU A 162 -2.22 -40.75 19.28
N THR A 163 -1.61 -40.88 18.11
CA THR A 163 -1.69 -42.10 17.29
C THR A 163 -0.53 -43.10 17.47
N TYR A 164 0.39 -42.87 18.41
CA TYR A 164 1.38 -43.89 18.77
C TYR A 164 1.41 -44.16 20.29
N ARG A 165 0.27 -44.52 20.86
CA ARG A 165 0.26 -45.25 22.14
C ARG A 165 0.43 -46.74 21.82
N LYS A 166 1.68 -47.19 21.81
CA LYS A 166 2.07 -48.60 21.63
C LYS A 166 1.22 -49.48 22.57
N PRO A 167 0.51 -50.51 22.09
CA PRO A 167 -0.26 -51.39 22.96
C PRO A 167 0.69 -52.07 23.93
N ARG A 168 0.43 -51.89 25.24
CA ARG A 168 1.16 -52.57 26.31
C ARG A 168 0.81 -54.05 26.19
N ALA A 169 1.78 -54.87 25.81
CA ALA A 169 1.63 -56.32 25.75
C ALA A 169 1.27 -56.86 27.14
N THR A 170 0.00 -57.21 27.34
CA THR A 170 -0.45 -57.91 28.54
C THR A 170 0.01 -59.35 28.42
N LYS A 171 1.10 -59.71 29.13
CA LYS A 171 1.49 -61.10 29.35
C LYS A 171 0.40 -61.76 30.20
N ALA A 172 -0.41 -62.61 29.58
CA ALA A 172 -1.25 -63.55 30.31
C ALA A 172 -0.34 -64.55 31.04
N ARG A 173 -0.41 -64.53 32.38
CA ARG A 173 0.18 -65.55 33.25
C ARG A 173 -0.94 -66.54 33.58
N ARG A 174 -0.69 -67.80 33.18
CA ARG A 174 -1.19 -69.09 33.69
C ARG A 174 -2.68 -69.36 33.65
#